data_AF-A0A966HK73-F1
#
_entry.id   AF-A0A966HK73-F1
#
_cell.length_a   1.000
_cell.length_b   1.000
_cell.length_c   1.000
_cell.angle_alpha   90.00
_cell.angle_beta   90.00
_cell.angle_gamma   90.00
#
_symmetry.space_group_name_H-M   'P 1'
#
loop_
_entity.id
_entity.type
_entity.pdbx_description
1 polymer ?
#
loop_
_entity_poly.entity_id
_entity_poly.type
_entity_poly.pdbx_seq_one_letter_code
_entity_poly.pdbx_strand_id
1 'polypeptide(L)'
;MRMVEWGSTLFEKFTLQRKNGGTYENIVPSDVFAVLETYSQTPQTLASLSCRNIGTGTYVVSFYADKATTQTDKLYYITLYWEYSDDKMCERVLVKVVVDR
;
A
#
# COMPACT_ATOMS: atom_id res chain seq x y z
N MET A 1 -11.69 4.37 -1.07
CA MET A 1 -11.62 3.03 -1.68
C MET A 1 -11.28 3.17 -3.16
N ARG A 2 -10.37 2.36 -3.69
CA ARG A 2 -10.04 2.31 -5.12
C ARG A 2 -10.72 1.10 -5.78
N MET A 3 -11.04 1.22 -7.06
CA MET A 3 -11.52 0.11 -7.88
C MET A 3 -10.40 -0.26 -8.85
N VAL A 4 -10.08 -1.54 -8.97
CA VAL A 4 -9.02 -2.03 -9.86
C VAL A 4 -9.59 -3.14 -10.72
N GLU A 5 -9.55 -2.94 -12.02
CA GLU A 5 -9.97 -3.98 -12.97
C GLU A 5 -8.99 -5.14 -12.94
N TRP A 6 -9.54 -6.33 -13.11
CA TRP A 6 -8.74 -7.54 -13.14
C TRP A 6 -7.76 -7.54 -14.31
N GLY A 7 -6.51 -7.93 -14.09
CA GLY A 7 -5.47 -7.84 -15.11
C GLY A 7 -4.95 -6.41 -15.36
N SER A 8 -5.36 -5.43 -14.56
CA SER A 8 -4.81 -4.07 -14.58
C SER A 8 -3.88 -3.81 -13.39
N THR A 9 -3.04 -2.79 -13.53
CA THR A 9 -2.15 -2.32 -12.47
C THR A 9 -2.63 -0.98 -11.92
N LEU A 10 -2.83 -0.91 -10.61
CA LEU A 10 -3.00 0.34 -9.87
C LEU A 10 -1.64 0.81 -9.34
N PHE A 11 -1.37 2.11 -9.47
CA PHE A 11 -0.22 2.77 -8.85
C PHE A 11 -0.71 3.66 -7.71
N GLU A 12 -0.54 3.21 -6.46
CA GLU A 12 -0.95 3.99 -5.29
C GLU A 12 0.24 4.75 -4.72
N LYS A 13 0.04 6.06 -4.49
CA LYS A 13 1.07 6.94 -3.94
C LYS A 13 0.87 7.09 -2.43
N PHE A 14 1.94 6.85 -1.67
CA PHE A 14 2.02 7.08 -0.24
C PHE A 14 2.93 8.28 0.05
N THR A 15 2.57 9.07 1.06
CA THR A 15 3.40 10.18 1.55
C THR A 15 3.60 10.02 3.05
N LEU A 16 4.80 9.62 3.42
CA LEU A 16 5.23 9.33 4.77
C LEU A 16 5.64 10.63 5.45
N GLN A 17 4.90 11.01 6.48
CA GLN A 17 5.12 12.23 7.23
C GLN A 17 5.03 11.99 8.73
N ARG A 18 5.83 12.75 9.50
CA ARG A 18 5.72 12.79 10.97
C ARG A 18 5.42 14.21 11.40
N LYS A 19 4.63 14.34 12.48
CA LYS A 19 4.39 15.63 13.11
C LYS A 19 5.59 15.99 14.00
N ASN A 20 6.22 17.13 13.73
CA ASN A 20 7.33 17.68 14.48
C ASN A 20 7.00 19.15 14.82
N GLY A 21 6.93 19.49 16.12
CA GLY A 21 6.68 20.87 16.54
C GLY A 21 5.37 21.52 16.04
N GLY A 22 4.41 20.74 15.53
CA GLY A 22 3.13 21.25 14.99
C GLY A 22 3.00 21.16 13.47
N THR A 23 4.10 20.97 12.75
CA THR A 23 4.15 20.80 11.29
C THR A 23 4.35 19.34 10.91
N TYR A 24 3.82 18.93 9.75
CA TYR A 24 4.11 17.62 9.16
C TYR A 24 5.32 17.74 8.24
N GLU A 25 6.32 16.91 8.46
CA GLU A 25 7.55 16.85 7.67
C GLU A 25 7.66 15.49 6.99
N ASN A 26 8.09 15.48 5.73
CA ASN A 26 8.37 14.24 5.02
C ASN A 26 9.60 13.57 5.64
N ILE A 27 9.52 12.27 5.84
CA ILE A 27 10.58 11.49 6.47
C ILE A 27 11.29 10.59 5.46
N VAL A 28 12.52 10.19 5.76
CA VAL A 28 13.23 9.13 5.03
C VAL A 28 13.28 7.91 5.96
N PRO A 29 12.44 6.88 5.70
CA PRO A 29 12.44 5.66 6.51
C PRO A 29 13.74 4.86 6.30
N SER A 30 14.11 4.05 7.31
CA SER A 30 15.24 3.12 7.21
C SER A 30 14.88 1.85 6.45
N ASP A 31 13.62 1.43 6.53
CA ASP A 31 13.09 0.28 5.80
C ASP A 31 11.69 0.60 5.28
N VAL A 32 11.37 0.10 4.09
CA VAL A 32 10.07 0.25 3.44
C VAL A 32 9.78 -0.97 2.57
N PHE A 33 8.63 -1.59 2.79
CA PHE A 33 8.13 -2.65 1.92
C PHE A 33 6.61 -2.59 1.79
N ALA A 34 6.10 -3.10 0.67
CA ALA A 34 4.68 -3.09 0.38
C ALA A 34 4.14 -4.51 0.20
N VAL A 35 2.91 -4.73 0.66
CA VAL A 35 2.21 -6.00 0.56
C VAL A 35 0.74 -5.81 0.22
N LEU A 36 0.15 -6.86 -0.34
CA LEU A 36 -1.29 -7.02 -0.43
C LEU A 36 -1.77 -7.78 0.80
N GLU A 37 -2.80 -7.30 1.47
CA GLU A 37 -3.41 -7.96 2.62
C GLU A 37 -4.90 -8.22 2.45
N THR A 38 -5.43 -9.19 3.17
CA THR A 38 -6.87 -9.41 3.30
C THR A 38 -7.56 -8.24 4.00
N TYR A 39 -8.77 -7.89 3.56
CA TYR A 39 -9.63 -6.95 4.28
C TYR A 39 -10.31 -7.66 5.47
N SER A 40 -9.72 -7.55 6.67
CA SER A 40 -10.26 -8.12 7.90
C SER A 40 -9.80 -7.33 9.14
N GLN A 41 -10.29 -7.72 10.32
CA GLN A 41 -9.82 -7.17 11.61
C GLN A 41 -8.35 -7.52 11.90
N THR A 42 -7.90 -8.68 11.41
CA THR A 42 -6.51 -9.15 11.51
C THR A 42 -6.01 -9.47 10.11
N PRO A 43 -5.52 -8.46 9.37
CA PRO A 43 -5.09 -8.63 7.99
C PRO A 43 -3.98 -9.69 7.87
N GLN A 44 -4.07 -10.50 6.82
CA GLN A 44 -3.05 -11.49 6.48
C GLN A 44 -2.38 -11.08 5.16
N THR A 45 -1.05 -11.13 5.14
CA THR A 45 -0.25 -10.92 3.92
C THR A 45 -0.54 -11.99 2.89
N LEU A 46 -0.94 -11.57 1.69
CA LEU A 46 -1.20 -12.43 0.54
C LEU A 46 -0.03 -12.46 -0.43
N ALA A 47 0.59 -11.30 -0.69
CA ALA A 47 1.67 -11.16 -1.65
C ALA A 47 2.54 -9.93 -1.36
N SER A 48 3.80 -9.97 -1.76
CA SER A 48 4.66 -8.78 -1.82
C SER A 48 4.28 -7.93 -3.03
N LEU A 49 4.31 -6.61 -2.88
CA LEU A 49 4.08 -5.65 -3.95
C LEU A 49 5.37 -4.90 -4.29
N SER A 50 5.47 -4.45 -5.53
CA SER A 50 6.57 -3.57 -5.92
C SER A 50 6.35 -2.18 -5.33
N CYS A 51 7.39 -1.61 -4.71
CA CYS A 51 7.38 -0.27 -4.16
C CYS A 51 8.64 0.46 -4.62
N ARG A 52 8.49 1.72 -5.05
CA ARG A 52 9.63 2.57 -5.44
C ARG A 52 9.55 3.92 -4.72
N ASN A 53 10.69 4.39 -4.23
CA ASN A 53 10.82 5.77 -3.77
C ASN A 53 10.88 6.71 -4.98
N ILE A 54 10.14 7.82 -4.92
CA ILE A 54 10.13 8.86 -5.97
C ILE A 54 10.46 10.25 -5.42
N GLY A 55 10.95 10.33 -4.18
CA GLY A 55 11.23 11.56 -3.46
C GLY A 55 11.18 11.36 -1.95
N THR A 56 11.63 12.38 -1.21
CA THR A 56 11.64 12.36 0.26
C THR A 56 10.24 12.04 0.81
N GLY A 57 10.14 10.93 1.55
CA GLY A 57 8.89 10.42 2.11
C GLY A 57 7.84 10.00 1.08
N THR A 58 8.16 9.93 -0.21
CA THR A 58 7.15 9.65 -1.23
C THR A 58 7.43 8.34 -1.94
N TYR A 59 6.46 7.42 -1.88
CA TYR A 59 6.56 6.09 -2.45
C TYR A 59 5.39 5.80 -3.40
N VAL A 60 5.66 5.03 -4.45
CA VAL A 60 4.63 4.51 -5.35
C VAL A 60 4.64 2.99 -5.25
N VAL A 61 3.51 2.44 -4.82
CA VAL A 61 3.25 1.00 -4.77
C VAL A 61 2.50 0.58 -6.02
N SER A 62 3.01 -0.44 -6.69
CA SER A 62 2.38 -1.03 -7.88
C SER A 62 1.65 -2.31 -7.48
N PHE A 63 0.34 -2.31 -7.69
CA PHE A 63 -0.53 -3.46 -7.44
C PHE A 63 -1.14 -3.94 -8.76
N TYR A 64 -0.68 -5.10 -9.22
CA TYR A 64 -1.30 -5.82 -10.32
C TYR A 64 -2.41 -6.73 -9.78
N ALA A 65 -3.64 -6.54 -10.24
CA ALA A 65 -4.78 -7.37 -9.85
C ALA A 65 -4.69 -8.74 -10.55
N ASP A 66 -3.90 -9.65 -9.98
CA ASP A 66 -3.66 -10.99 -10.51
C ASP A 66 -4.79 -11.95 -10.15
N LYS A 67 -5.17 -12.82 -11.10
CA LYS A 67 -6.14 -13.92 -10.90
C LYS A 67 -5.67 -14.96 -9.88
N ALA A 68 -4.36 -15.13 -9.75
CA ALA A 68 -3.79 -16.09 -8.81
C ALA A 68 -3.92 -15.65 -7.34
N THR A 69 -3.93 -14.34 -7.07
CA THR A 69 -3.90 -13.80 -5.70
C THR A 69 -5.17 -13.04 -5.33
N THR A 70 -6.01 -12.68 -6.30
CA THR A 70 -7.21 -11.85 -6.07
C THR A 70 -8.48 -12.45 -6.67
N GLN A 71 -9.61 -12.04 -6.13
CA GLN A 71 -10.95 -12.40 -6.58
C GLN A 71 -11.75 -11.13 -6.79
N THR A 72 -12.60 -11.15 -7.82
CA THR A 72 -13.52 -10.05 -8.09
C THR A 72 -14.52 -9.88 -6.95
N ASP A 73 -14.95 -8.64 -6.76
CA ASP A 73 -15.84 -8.18 -5.70
C ASP A 73 -15.33 -8.32 -4.26
N LYS A 74 -14.12 -8.86 -4.06
CA LYS A 74 -13.44 -8.85 -2.77
C LYS A 74 -12.66 -7.56 -2.52
N LEU A 75 -12.55 -7.25 -1.23
CA LEU A 75 -11.78 -6.13 -0.72
C LEU A 75 -10.40 -6.60 -0.25
N TYR A 76 -9.41 -5.75 -0.48
CA TYR A 76 -8.02 -5.94 -0.08
C TYR A 76 -7.44 -4.63 0.43
N TYR A 77 -6.33 -4.73 1.15
CA TYR A 77 -5.48 -3.58 1.45
C TYR A 77 -4.22 -3.62 0.61
N ILE A 78 -3.91 -2.51 -0.06
CA ILE A 78 -2.53 -2.19 -0.43
C ILE A 78 -1.90 -1.57 0.82
N THR A 79 -0.92 -2.24 1.39
CA THR A 79 -0.30 -1.85 2.66
C THR A 79 1.16 -1.49 2.43
N LEU A 80 1.57 -0.33 2.93
CA LEU A 80 2.96 0.10 2.98
C LEU A 80 3.42 0.06 4.43
N TYR A 81 4.37 -0.82 4.73
CA TYR A 81 5.08 -0.85 6.00
C TYR A 81 6.36 -0.05 5.90
N TRP A 82 6.69 0.68 6.97
CA TRP A 82 7.91 1.46 7.03
C TRP A 82 8.42 1.61 8.47
N GLU A 83 9.73 1.78 8.60
CA GLU A 83 10.41 1.97 9.88
C GLU A 83 11.11 3.33 9.94
N TYR A 84 10.96 4.04 11.06
CA TYR A 84 11.63 5.31 11.28
C TYR A 84 11.92 5.51 12.78
N SER A 85 13.20 5.65 13.15
CA SER A 85 13.60 5.88 14.54
C SER A 85 12.98 4.87 15.52
N ASP A 86 13.12 3.58 15.20
CA ASP A 86 12.59 2.41 15.94
C ASP A 86 11.06 2.22 15.90
N ASP A 87 10.30 3.19 15.39
CA ASP A 87 8.86 3.06 15.21
C ASP A 87 8.55 2.27 13.93
N LYS A 88 7.76 1.19 14.05
CA LYS A 88 7.18 0.47 12.91
C LYS A 88 5.79 1.00 12.63
N MET A 89 5.57 1.44 11.41
CA MET A 89 4.34 2.09 10.98
C MET A 89 3.78 1.38 9.75
N CYS A 90 2.47 1.53 9.54
CA CYS A 90 1.82 1.04 8.33
C CYS A 90 0.72 1.98 7.86
N GLU A 91 0.61 2.12 6.55
CA GLU A 91 -0.48 2.82 5.88
C GLU A 91 -1.22 1.84 4.97
N ARG A 92 -2.55 1.91 4.96
CA ARG A 92 -3.40 1.00 4.20
C ARG A 92 -4.33 1.77 3.29
N VAL A 93 -4.43 1.32 2.04
CA VAL A 93 -5.43 1.80 1.09
C VAL A 93 -6.36 0.64 0.72
N LEU A 94 -7.66 0.85 0.96
CA LEU A 94 -8.70 -0.10 0.61
C LEU A 94 -8.91 -0.15 -0.90
N VAL A 95 -8.82 -1.35 -1.48
CA VAL A 95 -9.06 -1.60 -2.90
C VAL A 95 -10.11 -2.71 -3.09
N LYS A 96 -10.90 -2.59 -4.15
CA LYS A 96 -11.82 -3.62 -4.62
C LYS A 96 -11.43 -4.05 -6.03
N VAL A 97 -11.25 -5.35 -6.24
CA VAL A 97 -11.01 -5.90 -7.59
C VAL A 97 -12.36 -6.10 -8.29
N VAL A 98 -12.47 -5.66 -9.54
CA VAL A 98 -13.69 -5.79 -10.34
C VAL A 98 -13.43 -6.52 -11.65
N VAL A 99 -14.49 -7.06 -12.24
CA VAL A 99 -14.44 -7.70 -13.56
C VAL A 99 -14.07 -6.66 -14.61
N ASP A 100 -13.23 -7.06 -15.57
CA ASP A 100 -12.97 -6.34 -16.81
C ASP A 100 -14.30 -6.14 -17.57
N ARG A 101 -14.65 -4.90 -17.93
CA ARG A 101 -15.94 -4.59 -18.56
C ARG A 101 -15.88 -4.66 -20.07
#